data_AF-A0A2T6V7L3-F1
#
_entry.id   AF-A0A2T6V7L3-F1
#
_cell.length_a   1.000
_cell.length_b   1.000
_cell.length_c   1.000
_cell.angle_alpha   90.00
_cell.angle_beta   90.00
_cell.angle_gamma   90.00
#
_symmetry.space_group_name_H-M   'P 1'
#
loop_
_entity.id
_entity.type
_entity.pdbx_description
1 polymer ?
#
loop_
_entity_poly.entity_id
_entity_poly.type
_entity_poly.pdbx_seq_one_letter_code
_entity_poly.pdbx_strand_id
1 'polypeptide(L)'
;MEITLFDPIDAHLHVRENALLKAVLKYSSEPFSAAVIMPNLSKPLIDTPTTLEYEEEILNHSSNFKPLMSLYFNDGLTLEELQRAKNKGIKFLKLYPKGMTTNAQNGTSDLLGEKTLEILENAQKLGFILCIHAEQAGFCLDKEFLCHSVLETFALSFPKLKIIIEHLSDWRSIALIEKHDNLYATLTLHHI
;
A
#
# COMPACT_ATOMS: atom_id res chain seq x y z
N MET A 1 4.59 28.62 -19.69
CA MET A 1 4.64 27.24 -20.22
C MET A 1 3.49 26.50 -19.56
N GLU A 2 2.60 25.93 -20.36
CA GLU A 2 1.47 25.13 -19.88
C GLU A 2 1.86 23.65 -20.01
N ILE A 3 1.71 22.88 -18.92
CA ILE A 3 1.93 21.43 -18.90
C ILE A 3 0.57 20.78 -18.63
N THR A 4 0.12 19.93 -19.55
CA THR A 4 -1.08 19.12 -19.39
C THR A 4 -0.69 17.71 -18.97
N LEU A 5 -1.18 17.25 -17.82
CA LEU A 5 -1.05 15.86 -17.40
C LEU A 5 -2.33 15.12 -17.76
N PHE A 6 -2.19 13.96 -18.40
CA PHE A 6 -3.31 13.08 -18.72
C PHE A 6 -3.42 12.01 -17.63
N ASP A 7 -4.63 11.86 -17.10
CA ASP A 7 -4.98 10.86 -16.08
C ASP A 7 -4.01 10.76 -14.90
N PRO A 8 -3.74 11.87 -14.17
CA PRO A 8 -2.86 11.83 -13.01
C PRO A 8 -3.40 10.87 -11.94
N ILE A 9 -2.49 10.09 -11.35
CA ILE A 9 -2.78 9.11 -10.30
C ILE A 9 -2.02 9.48 -9.03
N ASP A 10 -2.72 9.53 -7.90
CA ASP A 10 -2.10 9.57 -6.58
C ASP A 10 -1.87 8.13 -6.09
N ALA A 11 -0.61 7.68 -6.10
CA ALA A 11 -0.26 6.30 -5.74
C ALA A 11 -0.31 6.01 -4.23
N HIS A 12 -0.66 6.99 -3.36
CA HIS A 12 -0.77 6.77 -1.92
C HIS A 12 -1.71 7.78 -1.24
N LEU A 13 -2.98 7.41 -1.08
CA LEU A 13 -3.99 8.32 -0.53
C LEU A 13 -4.72 7.77 0.70
N HIS A 14 -4.97 8.66 1.66
CA HIS A 14 -5.79 8.40 2.85
C HIS A 14 -6.98 9.37 2.86
N VAL A 15 -8.18 8.87 2.55
CA VAL A 15 -9.41 9.70 2.59
C VAL A 15 -10.26 9.50 3.86
N ARG A 16 -9.89 8.55 4.73
CA ARG A 16 -10.56 8.27 6.01
C ARG A 16 -12.05 7.93 5.82
N GLU A 17 -12.86 8.09 6.86
CA GLU A 17 -14.25 7.61 6.92
C GLU A 17 -15.21 8.72 7.36
N ASN A 18 -16.50 8.55 7.07
CA ASN A 18 -17.59 9.40 7.58
C ASN A 18 -17.41 10.89 7.22
N ALA A 19 -17.49 11.78 8.22
CA ALA A 19 -17.39 13.23 8.02
C ALA A 19 -16.03 13.66 7.43
N LEU A 20 -14.95 12.93 7.73
CA LEU A 20 -13.63 13.23 7.19
C LEU A 20 -13.56 12.89 5.71
N LEU A 21 -14.07 11.73 5.29
CA LEU A 21 -14.18 11.35 3.87
C LEU A 21 -14.86 12.45 3.05
N LYS A 22 -16.03 12.91 3.52
CA LYS A 22 -16.79 13.99 2.87
C LYS A 22 -16.02 15.30 2.82
N ALA A 23 -15.21 15.59 3.83
CA ALA A 23 -14.45 16.83 3.91
C ALA A 23 -13.23 16.84 2.99
N VAL A 24 -12.56 15.69 2.80
CA VAL A 24 -11.25 15.63 2.14
C VAL A 24 -11.30 15.11 0.70
N LEU A 25 -12.27 14.26 0.33
CA LEU A 25 -12.24 13.53 -0.94
C LEU A 25 -12.11 14.46 -2.16
N LYS A 26 -12.85 15.57 -2.19
CA LYS A 26 -12.85 16.51 -3.32
C LYS A 26 -11.47 17.04 -3.68
N TYR A 27 -10.58 17.19 -2.70
CA TYR A 27 -9.23 17.71 -2.93
C TYR A 27 -8.33 16.71 -3.65
N SER A 28 -8.72 15.43 -3.68
CA SER A 28 -8.07 14.41 -4.49
C SER A 28 -8.85 14.09 -5.75
N SER A 29 -10.18 14.04 -5.70
CA SER A 29 -11.00 13.64 -6.85
C SER A 29 -11.16 14.70 -7.93
N GLU A 30 -10.94 15.98 -7.63
CA GLU A 30 -10.92 17.04 -8.64
C GLU A 30 -9.63 17.04 -9.48
N PRO A 31 -8.41 16.97 -8.87
CA PRO A 31 -7.17 16.99 -9.64
C PRO A 31 -6.65 15.63 -10.13
N PHE A 32 -7.10 14.49 -9.55
CA PHE A 32 -6.63 13.16 -9.92
C PHE A 32 -7.75 12.30 -10.54
N SER A 33 -7.41 11.52 -11.58
CA SER A 33 -8.32 10.54 -12.18
C SER A 33 -8.48 9.30 -11.30
N ALA A 34 -7.45 8.95 -10.52
CA ALA A 34 -7.45 7.77 -9.66
C ALA A 34 -6.52 7.96 -8.45
N ALA A 35 -6.73 7.15 -7.40
CA ALA A 35 -5.75 7.03 -6.34
C ALA A 35 -5.71 5.63 -5.72
N VAL A 36 -4.55 5.19 -5.23
CA VAL A 36 -4.43 3.99 -4.40
C VAL A 36 -4.90 4.31 -2.98
N ILE A 37 -6.02 3.72 -2.59
CA ILE A 37 -6.66 4.00 -1.31
C ILE A 37 -6.08 3.09 -0.23
N MET A 38 -5.47 3.71 0.78
CA MET A 38 -4.83 2.98 1.88
C MET A 38 -5.86 2.40 2.87
N PRO A 39 -5.64 1.19 3.41
CA PRO A 39 -6.70 0.41 4.06
C PRO A 39 -6.70 0.52 5.59
N ASN A 40 -5.88 1.40 6.18
CA ASN A 40 -5.71 1.57 7.63
C ASN A 40 -6.75 2.53 8.25
N LEU A 41 -8.03 2.28 7.98
CA LEU A 41 -9.15 2.91 8.69
C LEU A 41 -9.15 2.51 10.17
N SER A 42 -10.10 3.04 10.95
CA SER A 42 -10.26 2.63 12.36
C SER A 42 -10.51 1.12 12.49
N LYS A 43 -11.30 0.57 11.57
CA LYS A 43 -11.38 -0.87 11.28
C LYS A 43 -10.65 -1.13 9.97
N PRO A 44 -9.47 -1.76 9.98
CA PRO A 44 -8.71 -1.99 8.77
C PRO A 44 -9.49 -2.83 7.74
N LEU A 45 -9.31 -2.54 6.47
CA LEU A 45 -9.93 -3.28 5.37
C LEU A 45 -9.19 -4.61 5.17
N ILE A 46 -9.57 -5.63 5.93
CA ILE A 46 -8.88 -6.93 5.98
C ILE A 46 -9.44 -7.97 5.00
N ASP A 47 -10.58 -7.69 4.37
CA ASP A 47 -11.27 -8.60 3.46
C ASP A 47 -11.96 -7.87 2.29
N THR A 48 -12.31 -8.62 1.27
CA THR A 48 -12.93 -8.13 0.03
C THR A 48 -14.29 -7.47 0.30
N PRO A 49 -15.24 -8.04 1.08
CA PRO A 49 -16.52 -7.40 1.35
C PRO A 49 -16.39 -5.99 1.91
N THR A 50 -15.65 -5.82 3.01
CA THR A 50 -15.48 -4.51 3.66
C THR A 50 -14.77 -3.51 2.76
N THR A 51 -13.85 -4.00 1.93
CA THR A 51 -13.15 -3.15 0.94
C THR A 51 -14.10 -2.64 -0.14
N LEU A 52 -15.00 -3.49 -0.64
CA LEU A 52 -15.98 -3.10 -1.66
C LEU A 52 -17.07 -2.17 -1.11
N GLU A 53 -17.51 -2.40 0.13
CA GLU A 53 -18.45 -1.50 0.81
C GLU A 53 -17.87 -0.08 0.94
N TYR A 54 -16.58 0.02 1.29
CA TYR A 54 -15.90 1.30 1.40
C TYR A 54 -15.59 1.93 0.03
N GLU A 55 -15.31 1.12 -1.01
CA GLU A 55 -15.23 1.60 -2.40
C GLU A 55 -16.54 2.29 -2.82
N GLU A 56 -17.68 1.67 -2.54
CA GLU A 56 -19.01 2.22 -2.80
C GLU A 56 -19.24 3.52 -2.03
N GLU A 57 -18.82 3.60 -0.76
CA GLU A 57 -18.90 4.83 0.04
C GLU A 57 -18.11 5.99 -0.61
N ILE A 58 -16.89 5.72 -1.09
CA ILE A 58 -16.08 6.73 -1.80
C ILE A 58 -16.79 7.19 -3.09
N LEU A 59 -17.29 6.24 -3.89
CA LEU A 59 -17.94 6.53 -5.17
C LEU A 59 -19.27 7.30 -5.00
N ASN A 60 -19.98 7.10 -3.89
CA ASN A 60 -21.17 7.89 -3.53
C ASN A 60 -20.85 9.38 -3.29
N HIS A 61 -19.58 9.72 -3.05
CA HIS A 61 -19.12 11.09 -2.87
C HIS A 61 -18.35 11.64 -4.08
N SER A 62 -17.94 10.81 -5.04
CA SER A 62 -17.32 11.26 -6.29
C SER A 62 -17.40 10.21 -7.39
N SER A 63 -18.16 10.49 -8.45
CA SER A 63 -18.36 9.55 -9.57
C SER A 63 -17.29 9.64 -10.68
N ASN A 64 -16.49 10.71 -10.70
CA ASN A 64 -15.43 10.91 -11.71
C ASN A 64 -14.05 10.46 -11.23
N PHE A 65 -13.98 9.81 -10.07
CA PHE A 65 -12.75 9.40 -9.41
C PHE A 65 -12.70 7.88 -9.31
N LYS A 66 -11.54 7.31 -9.63
CA LYS A 66 -11.33 5.86 -9.54
C LYS A 66 -10.54 5.49 -8.28
N PRO A 67 -11.19 5.02 -7.20
CA PRO A 67 -10.48 4.47 -6.06
C PRO A 67 -9.85 3.10 -6.43
N LEU A 68 -8.53 3.01 -6.39
CA LEU A 68 -7.79 1.76 -6.53
C LEU A 68 -7.62 1.15 -5.14
N MET A 69 -8.57 0.29 -4.78
CA MET A 69 -8.63 -0.27 -3.43
C MET A 69 -7.45 -1.19 -3.11
N SER A 70 -7.08 -1.22 -1.83
CA SER A 70 -6.07 -2.11 -1.27
C SER A 70 -6.60 -2.88 -0.07
N LEU A 71 -6.03 -4.06 0.20
CA LEU A 71 -6.26 -4.80 1.43
C LEU A 71 -5.16 -4.50 2.45
N TYR A 72 -5.54 -4.42 3.72
CA TYR A 72 -4.62 -4.37 4.84
C TYR A 72 -3.95 -5.74 5.01
N PHE A 73 -2.64 -5.79 4.80
CA PHE A 73 -1.87 -7.01 4.98
C PHE A 73 -1.87 -7.44 6.46
N ASN A 74 -2.27 -8.68 6.71
CA ASN A 74 -2.26 -9.29 8.03
C ASN A 74 -2.12 -10.81 7.93
N ASP A 75 -1.74 -11.46 9.03
CA ASP A 75 -1.45 -12.91 9.07
C ASP A 75 -2.68 -13.79 8.80
N GLY A 76 -3.89 -13.21 8.85
CA GLY A 76 -5.16 -13.86 8.53
C GLY A 76 -5.50 -13.90 7.03
N LEU A 77 -4.74 -13.23 6.16
CA LEU A 77 -4.99 -13.29 4.72
C LEU A 77 -4.75 -14.72 4.20
N THR A 78 -5.81 -15.31 3.63
CA THR A 78 -5.78 -16.65 3.05
C THR A 78 -5.64 -16.59 1.53
N LEU A 79 -5.20 -17.70 0.93
CA LEU A 79 -5.19 -17.83 -0.54
C LEU A 79 -6.58 -17.61 -1.16
N GLU A 80 -7.63 -18.12 -0.51
CA GLU A 80 -9.01 -17.94 -0.96
C GLU A 80 -9.41 -16.46 -0.98
N GLU A 81 -9.06 -15.71 0.07
CA GLU A 81 -9.36 -14.29 0.16
C GLU A 81 -8.58 -13.48 -0.88
N LEU A 82 -7.30 -13.81 -1.13
CA LEU A 82 -6.52 -13.19 -2.21
C LEU A 82 -7.12 -13.49 -3.59
N GLN A 83 -7.60 -14.71 -3.84
CA GLN A 83 -8.27 -15.05 -5.09
C GLN A 83 -9.57 -14.27 -5.25
N ARG A 84 -10.36 -14.16 -4.17
CA ARG A 84 -11.60 -13.38 -4.14
C ARG A 84 -11.34 -11.91 -4.45
N ALA A 85 -10.36 -11.30 -3.79
CA ALA A 85 -9.97 -9.91 -3.98
C ALA A 85 -9.54 -9.63 -5.42
N LYS A 86 -8.68 -10.50 -5.98
CA LYS A 86 -8.25 -10.42 -7.38
C LYS A 86 -9.42 -10.49 -8.35
N ASN A 87 -10.37 -11.41 -8.13
CA ASN A 87 -11.55 -11.56 -8.98
C ASN A 87 -12.48 -10.33 -8.93
N LYS A 88 -12.39 -9.52 -7.88
CA LYS A 88 -13.09 -8.25 -7.72
C LYS A 88 -12.28 -7.04 -8.19
N GLY A 89 -11.06 -7.25 -8.68
CA GLY A 89 -10.22 -6.18 -9.21
C GLY A 89 -9.30 -5.51 -8.19
N ILE A 90 -9.31 -5.96 -6.93
CA ILE A 90 -8.39 -5.48 -5.89
C ILE A 90 -7.02 -6.14 -6.14
N LYS A 91 -5.98 -5.32 -6.29
CA LYS A 91 -4.62 -5.78 -6.65
C LYS A 91 -3.53 -5.32 -5.70
N PHE A 92 -3.85 -4.45 -4.74
CA PHE A 92 -2.87 -3.88 -3.83
C PHE A 92 -3.01 -4.51 -2.45
N LEU A 93 -1.88 -4.91 -1.86
CA LEU A 93 -1.78 -5.26 -0.46
C LEU A 93 -0.93 -4.17 0.21
N LYS A 94 -1.43 -3.56 1.28
CA LYS A 94 -0.65 -2.60 2.05
C LYS A 94 -0.17 -3.21 3.35
N LEU A 95 1.15 -3.35 3.47
CA LEU A 95 1.83 -3.85 4.66
C LEU A 95 2.27 -2.70 5.56
N TYR A 96 1.91 -2.83 6.83
CA TYR A 96 2.36 -1.97 7.92
C TYR A 96 3.14 -2.81 8.94
N PRO A 97 4.44 -2.55 9.15
CA PRO A 97 5.16 -3.14 10.27
C PRO A 97 4.51 -2.72 11.59
N LYS A 98 4.32 -3.69 12.49
CA LYS A 98 3.52 -3.50 13.71
C LYS A 98 4.01 -2.30 14.53
N GLY A 99 3.08 -1.39 14.84
CA GLY A 99 3.32 -0.23 15.71
C GLY A 99 4.19 0.88 15.09
N MET A 100 4.54 0.82 13.81
CA MET A 100 5.39 1.86 13.19
C MET A 100 4.62 3.11 12.76
N THR A 101 3.30 3.04 12.59
CA THR A 101 2.48 4.17 12.13
C THR A 101 1.04 4.12 12.66
N THR A 102 0.22 5.11 12.30
CA THR A 102 -1.20 5.23 12.69
C THR A 102 -1.99 3.99 12.26
N ASN A 103 -2.75 3.41 13.21
CA ASN A 103 -3.55 2.19 13.06
C ASN A 103 -2.73 0.96 12.61
N ALA A 104 -1.43 0.92 12.95
CA ALA A 104 -0.56 -0.24 12.71
C ALA A 104 -0.53 -1.25 13.88
N GLN A 105 -1.48 -1.19 14.84
CA GLN A 105 -1.46 -2.13 15.99
C GLN A 105 -1.72 -3.57 15.55
N ASN A 106 -2.47 -3.74 14.45
CA ASN A 106 -2.76 -5.03 13.82
C ASN A 106 -1.79 -5.37 12.67
N GLY A 107 -0.70 -4.62 12.53
CA GLY A 107 0.32 -4.85 11.52
C GLY A 107 1.16 -6.10 11.80
N THR A 108 1.94 -6.52 10.80
CA THR A 108 2.79 -7.72 10.88
C THR A 108 3.99 -7.47 11.78
N SER A 109 4.19 -8.32 12.79
CA SER A 109 5.32 -8.24 13.73
C SER A 109 6.59 -8.93 13.22
N ASP A 110 6.45 -10.00 12.44
CA ASP A 110 7.56 -10.72 11.84
C ASP A 110 7.44 -10.69 10.31
N LEU A 111 8.16 -9.74 9.70
CA LEU A 111 8.14 -9.54 8.26
C LEU A 111 8.76 -10.73 7.50
N LEU A 112 9.65 -11.50 8.12
CA LEU A 112 10.27 -12.68 7.50
C LEU A 112 9.69 -13.99 8.03
N GLY A 113 8.61 -13.92 8.82
CA GLY A 113 7.92 -15.08 9.35
C GLY A 113 7.31 -15.93 8.24
N GLU A 114 7.21 -17.24 8.50
CA GLU A 114 6.70 -18.23 7.54
C GLU A 114 5.34 -17.83 6.95
N LYS A 115 4.44 -17.29 7.79
CA LYS A 115 3.12 -16.86 7.33
C LYS A 115 3.17 -15.68 6.37
N THR A 116 4.01 -14.69 6.65
CA THR A 116 4.23 -13.54 5.77
C THR A 116 4.75 -14.02 4.42
N LEU A 117 5.77 -14.88 4.43
CA LEU A 117 6.37 -15.42 3.21
C LEU A 117 5.36 -16.25 2.39
N GLU A 118 4.52 -17.06 3.04
CA GLU A 118 3.44 -17.82 2.39
C GLU A 118 2.44 -16.88 1.68
N ILE A 119 2.00 -15.81 2.36
CA ILE A 119 1.06 -14.83 1.79
C ILE A 119 1.70 -14.12 0.60
N LEU A 120 2.96 -13.69 0.71
CA LEU A 120 3.69 -13.02 -0.36
C LEU A 120 3.91 -13.92 -1.59
N GLU A 121 4.16 -15.21 -1.39
CA GLU A 121 4.25 -16.19 -2.47
C GLU A 121 2.91 -16.35 -3.21
N ASN A 122 1.81 -16.37 -2.47
CA ASN A 122 0.46 -16.41 -3.06
C ASN A 122 0.13 -15.10 -3.80
N ALA A 123 0.46 -13.95 -3.20
CA ALA A 123 0.31 -12.63 -3.79
C ALA A 123 1.08 -12.53 -5.11
N GLN A 124 2.33 -13.03 -5.14
CA GLN A 124 3.16 -13.14 -6.33
C GLN A 124 2.46 -13.95 -7.43
N LYS A 125 2.01 -15.17 -7.13
CA LYS A 125 1.32 -16.06 -8.10
C LYS A 125 0.07 -15.41 -8.68
N LEU A 126 -0.64 -14.63 -7.86
CA LEU A 126 -1.87 -13.98 -8.24
C LEU A 126 -1.65 -12.62 -8.92
N GLY A 127 -0.43 -12.08 -8.91
CA GLY A 127 -0.08 -10.81 -9.55
C GLY A 127 -0.53 -9.58 -8.75
N PHE A 128 -0.52 -9.68 -7.42
CA PHE A 128 -0.69 -8.54 -6.53
C PHE A 128 0.54 -7.61 -6.56
N ILE A 129 0.33 -6.40 -6.04
CA ILE A 129 1.37 -5.42 -5.77
C ILE A 129 1.42 -5.22 -4.25
N LEU A 130 2.61 -5.35 -3.67
CA LEU A 130 2.85 -5.09 -2.27
C LEU A 130 3.27 -3.63 -2.08
N CYS A 131 2.42 -2.83 -1.47
CA CYS A 131 2.79 -1.51 -0.94
C CYS A 131 3.30 -1.71 0.49
N ILE A 132 4.47 -1.22 0.84
CA ILE A 132 5.05 -1.39 2.19
C ILE A 132 5.42 -0.06 2.83
N HIS A 133 4.96 0.15 4.06
CA HIS A 133 5.52 1.16 4.96
C HIS A 133 6.87 0.63 5.47
N ALA A 134 7.96 0.95 4.78
CA ALA A 134 9.23 0.27 4.96
C ALA A 134 10.04 0.78 6.15
N GLU A 135 9.52 0.67 7.37
CA GLU A 135 10.23 1.06 8.59
C GLU A 135 10.34 -0.10 9.59
N GLN A 136 11.47 -0.19 10.29
CA GLN A 136 11.65 -1.09 11.43
C GLN A 136 11.94 -0.34 12.72
N ALA A 137 11.80 -1.04 13.86
CA ALA A 137 12.09 -0.46 15.17
C ALA A 137 13.55 -0.06 15.29
N GLY A 138 13.80 1.16 15.78
CA GLY A 138 15.14 1.73 15.88
C GLY A 138 15.09 3.25 16.05
N PHE A 139 16.26 3.88 15.94
CA PHE A 139 16.37 5.34 15.90
C PHE A 139 15.59 5.89 14.70
N CYS A 140 14.84 6.99 14.88
CA CYS A 140 13.88 7.47 13.89
C CYS A 140 14.48 7.69 12.50
N LEU A 141 15.71 8.21 12.42
CA LEU A 141 16.38 8.48 11.13
C LEU A 141 16.94 7.21 10.46
N ASP A 142 16.95 6.08 11.14
CA ASP A 142 17.46 4.82 10.61
C ASP A 142 16.37 3.79 10.32
N LYS A 143 15.11 4.04 10.70
CA LYS A 143 14.05 3.05 10.59
C LYS A 143 13.84 2.53 9.17
N GLU A 144 13.92 3.41 8.17
CA GLU A 144 13.79 3.03 6.77
C GLU A 144 14.96 2.14 6.32
N PHE A 145 16.19 2.60 6.60
CA PHE A 145 17.40 1.86 6.33
C PHE A 145 17.44 0.47 7.00
N LEU A 146 17.00 0.37 8.25
CA LEU A 146 16.96 -0.90 8.97
C LEU A 146 16.07 -1.93 8.25
N CYS A 147 15.02 -1.49 7.56
CA CYS A 147 14.13 -2.35 6.79
C CYS A 147 14.74 -2.92 5.49
N HIS A 148 15.91 -2.41 5.04
CA HIS A 148 16.52 -2.82 3.78
C HIS A 148 16.79 -4.32 3.68
N SER A 149 17.22 -4.94 4.78
CA SER A 149 17.49 -6.39 4.82
C SER A 149 16.23 -7.22 4.52
N VAL A 150 15.07 -6.76 5.01
CA VAL A 150 13.77 -7.39 4.73
C VAL A 150 13.37 -7.17 3.28
N LEU A 151 13.49 -5.94 2.78
CA LEU A 151 13.16 -5.60 1.40
C LEU A 151 14.01 -6.37 0.39
N GLU A 152 15.32 -6.51 0.64
CA GLU A 152 16.23 -7.31 -0.17
C GLU A 152 15.82 -8.80 -0.15
N THR A 153 15.46 -9.32 1.02
CA THR A 153 14.97 -10.70 1.15
C THR A 153 13.68 -10.90 0.35
N PHE A 154 12.73 -9.97 0.41
CA PHE A 154 11.50 -10.02 -0.37
C PHE A 154 11.77 -9.94 -1.87
N ALA A 155 12.64 -9.03 -2.31
CA ALA A 155 12.98 -8.86 -3.71
C ALA A 155 13.56 -10.13 -4.32
N LEU A 156 14.48 -10.79 -3.60
CA LEU A 156 15.12 -12.04 -4.02
C LEU A 156 14.18 -13.25 -3.95
N SER A 157 13.34 -13.34 -2.92
CA SER A 157 12.44 -14.48 -2.72
C SER A 157 11.23 -14.44 -3.65
N PHE A 158 10.76 -13.24 -4.00
CA PHE A 158 9.56 -13.02 -4.80
C PHE A 158 9.85 -12.15 -6.04
N PRO A 159 10.68 -12.63 -6.99
CA PRO A 159 11.16 -11.82 -8.12
C PRO A 159 10.06 -11.36 -9.09
N LYS A 160 8.86 -11.93 -9.03
CA LYS A 160 7.69 -11.53 -9.84
C LYS A 160 6.70 -10.66 -9.06
N LEU A 161 6.84 -10.54 -7.74
CA LEU A 161 6.02 -9.66 -6.92
C LEU A 161 6.55 -8.24 -7.07
N LYS A 162 5.70 -7.30 -7.50
CA LYS A 162 6.04 -5.88 -7.48
C LYS A 162 5.92 -5.37 -6.04
N ILE A 163 6.97 -4.73 -5.54
CA ILE A 163 7.04 -4.20 -4.19
C ILE A 163 7.30 -2.70 -4.28
N ILE A 164 6.41 -1.90 -3.71
CA ILE A 164 6.49 -0.44 -3.67
C ILE A 164 6.89 -0.03 -2.25
N ILE A 165 8.10 0.51 -2.11
CA ILE A 165 8.55 1.23 -0.92
C ILE A 165 7.76 2.54 -0.89
N GLU A 166 6.76 2.62 -0.02
CA GLU A 166 5.92 3.80 0.06
C GLU A 166 6.67 4.98 0.68
N HIS A 167 6.37 6.19 0.21
CA HIS A 167 6.82 7.48 0.76
C HIS A 167 8.29 7.47 1.19
N LEU A 168 9.16 7.07 0.27
CA LEU A 168 10.61 6.98 0.48
C LEU A 168 11.14 8.30 1.03
N SER A 169 11.92 8.21 2.11
CA SER A 169 12.45 9.36 2.84
C SER A 169 13.97 9.27 3.05
N ASP A 170 14.59 8.15 2.70
CA ASP A 170 16.01 7.90 2.89
C ASP A 170 16.74 7.63 1.56
N TRP A 171 17.73 8.46 1.24
CA TRP A 171 18.52 8.31 0.01
C TRP A 171 19.23 6.95 -0.07
N ARG A 172 19.53 6.31 1.08
CA ARG A 172 20.14 4.98 1.13
C ARG A 172 19.28 3.93 0.42
N SER A 173 17.96 4.12 0.39
CA SER A 173 16.99 3.22 -0.26
C SER A 173 17.08 3.23 -1.79
N ILE A 174 17.63 4.30 -2.39
CA ILE A 174 17.75 4.43 -3.86
C ILE A 174 18.60 3.30 -4.44
N ALA A 175 19.77 3.04 -3.85
CA ALA A 175 20.68 1.99 -4.32
C ALA A 175 20.04 0.58 -4.23
N LEU A 176 19.15 0.37 -3.26
CA LEU A 176 18.41 -0.89 -3.13
C LEU A 176 17.36 -1.03 -4.24
N ILE A 177 16.63 0.05 -4.56
CA ILE A 177 15.64 0.06 -5.64
C ILE A 177 16.30 -0.17 -7.00
N GLU A 178 17.41 0.52 -7.28
CA GLU A 178 18.16 0.37 -8.54
C GLU A 178 18.76 -1.03 -8.73
N LYS A 179 18.97 -1.77 -7.64
CA LYS A 179 19.52 -3.13 -7.65
C LYS A 179 18.50 -4.20 -8.06
N HIS A 180 17.20 -3.96 -7.89
CA HIS A 180 16.16 -4.97 -8.03
C HIS A 180 14.99 -4.51 -8.90
N ASP A 181 14.77 -5.14 -10.05
CA ASP A 181 13.74 -4.78 -11.05
C ASP A 181 12.28 -4.82 -10.53
N ASN A 182 12.05 -5.52 -9.43
CA ASN A 182 10.73 -5.67 -8.81
C ASN A 182 10.51 -4.73 -7.61
N LEU A 183 11.50 -3.89 -7.27
CA LEU A 183 11.37 -2.82 -6.28
C LEU A 183 11.05 -1.49 -6.98
N TYR A 184 10.11 -0.76 -6.40
CA TYR A 184 9.65 0.55 -6.83
C TYR A 184 9.53 1.45 -5.61
N ALA A 185 9.34 2.74 -5.81
CA ALA A 185 9.03 3.66 -4.72
C ALA A 185 7.99 4.71 -5.11
N THR A 186 7.28 5.21 -4.11
CA THR A 186 6.54 6.47 -4.20
C THR A 186 7.29 7.55 -3.43
N LEU A 187 7.22 8.78 -3.91
CA LEU A 187 7.70 9.97 -3.21
C LEU A 187 6.51 10.85 -2.88
N THR A 188 6.54 11.49 -1.71
CA THR A 188 5.51 12.45 -1.34
C THR A 188 5.96 13.87 -1.65
N LEU A 189 5.01 14.77 -1.84
CA LEU A 189 5.30 16.19 -2.05
C LEU A 189 6.09 16.82 -0.89
N HIS A 190 5.87 16.37 0.34
CA HIS A 190 6.50 16.96 1.54
C HIS A 190 7.88 16.39 1.88
N HIS A 191 8.34 15.34 1.18
CA HIS A 191 9.70 14.81 1.30
C HIS A 191 10.63 15.30 0.17
N ILE A 192 10.10 15.99 -0.84
CA ILE A 192 10.84 16.63 -1.94
C ILE A 192 11.11 18.08 -1.57
#